data_AF-A0A4S8K9M4-F1
#
_entry.id   AF-A0A4S8K9M4-F1
#
_cell.length_a   1.000
_cell.length_b   1.000
_cell.length_c   1.000
_cell.angle_alpha   90.00
_cell.angle_beta   90.00
_cell.angle_gamma   90.00
#
_symmetry.space_group_name_H-M   'P 1'
#
loop_
_entity.id
_entity.type
_entity.pdbx_description
1 polymer ?
#
loop_
_entity_poly.entity_id
_entity_poly.type
_entity_poly.pdbx_seq_one_letter_code
_entity_poly.pdbx_strand_id
1 'polypeptide(L)'
;MQLVRLVRILSSLPHLASFCSPFSSSAEGTARLLRVGAVLRESRRFSESDVVRYSEVSGDCNPVHFDDAFARTVAGFDGGRVVHGMLVASLFPSVIASHFPGAAYVSQTLTFKLPVYVGDEVLAEVQATYLRQYKNKYMVKFTTKCFTNEDSLVVEGEATTIIPTLTLCK
;
A
#
# COMPACT_ATOMS: atom_id res chain seq x y z
N MET A 1 -11.23 23.91 53.36
CA MET A 1 -11.45 22.52 53.83
C MET A 1 -12.95 22.27 53.73
N GLN A 2 -13.37 21.14 53.11
CA GLN A 2 -14.73 20.73 52.69
C GLN A 2 -15.23 21.30 51.34
N LEU A 3 -16.06 20.63 50.53
CA LEU A 3 -16.09 19.28 49.94
C LEU A 3 -17.24 19.30 48.87
N VAL A 4 -17.02 18.71 47.68
CA VAL A 4 -17.99 18.11 46.71
C VAL A 4 -18.90 18.98 45.82
N ARG A 5 -19.05 18.48 44.56
CA ARG A 5 -20.03 18.72 43.47
C ARG A 5 -19.56 19.78 42.46
N LEU A 6 -19.33 19.45 41.18
CA LEU A 6 -20.36 18.95 40.27
C LEU A 6 -19.72 18.20 39.07
N VAL A 7 -20.21 16.98 38.85
CA VAL A 7 -20.04 16.16 37.65
C VAL A 7 -21.34 16.29 36.83
N ARG A 8 -21.23 16.29 35.49
CA ARG A 8 -22.28 16.27 34.44
C ARG A 8 -22.85 17.61 33.99
N ILE A 9 -22.47 18.01 32.78
CA ILE A 9 -23.46 18.23 31.70
C ILE A 9 -22.95 17.48 30.46
N LEU A 10 -23.64 16.39 30.14
CA LEU A 10 -23.61 15.71 28.85
C LEU A 10 -24.64 16.36 27.93
N SER A 11 -24.40 16.26 26.63
CA SER A 11 -25.35 15.89 25.56
C SER A 11 -25.39 16.87 24.38
N SER A 12 -24.77 16.44 23.27
CA SER A 12 -25.40 16.45 21.95
C SER A 12 -24.39 15.91 20.92
N LEU A 13 -24.48 14.61 20.64
CA LEU A 13 -24.36 13.99 19.31
C LEU A 13 -24.34 12.46 19.48
N PRO A 14 -25.37 11.72 19.04
CA PRO A 14 -25.37 10.28 19.00
C PRO A 14 -24.85 9.83 17.63
N HIS A 15 -23.76 9.07 17.60
CA HIS A 15 -23.55 7.89 16.73
C HIS A 15 -22.08 7.44 16.86
N LEU A 16 -21.88 6.13 16.95
CA LEU A 16 -20.61 5.37 17.08
C LEU A 16 -20.13 5.08 18.51
N ALA A 17 -21.04 4.57 19.34
CA ALA A 17 -20.70 3.56 20.35
C ALA A 17 -21.38 2.24 19.94
N SER A 18 -20.66 1.41 19.17
CA SER A 18 -20.89 -0.02 18.87
C SER A 18 -19.91 -0.31 17.72
N PHE A 19 -18.83 -1.07 17.84
CA PHE A 19 -18.79 -2.50 18.12
C PHE A 19 -17.47 -2.82 18.83
N CYS A 20 -17.54 -3.26 20.08
CA CYS A 20 -16.47 -4.04 20.69
C CYS A 20 -17.10 -5.39 21.04
N SER A 21 -17.10 -6.31 20.07
CA SER A 21 -17.46 -7.69 20.31
C SER A 21 -16.24 -8.42 20.84
N PRO A 22 -16.34 -9.22 21.93
CA PRO A 22 -15.27 -10.12 22.30
C PRO A 22 -15.09 -11.13 21.16
N PHE A 23 -13.86 -11.21 20.64
CA PHE A 23 -13.52 -12.15 19.56
C PHE A 23 -13.77 -13.57 20.08
N SER A 24 -14.87 -14.17 19.62
CA SER A 24 -15.18 -15.57 19.84
C SER A 24 -14.15 -16.41 19.09
N SER A 25 -13.37 -17.22 19.82
CA SER A 25 -12.46 -18.18 19.23
C SER A 25 -13.24 -19.33 18.60
N SER A 26 -13.28 -19.39 17.27
CA SER A 26 -13.32 -20.67 16.53
C SER A 26 -13.23 -20.43 15.03
N ALA A 27 -12.02 -20.60 14.50
CA ALA A 27 -11.78 -21.15 13.18
C ALA A 27 -10.31 -21.56 13.12
N GLU A 28 -10.01 -22.82 13.45
CA GLU A 28 -8.76 -23.47 13.03
C GLU A 28 -8.82 -23.70 11.52
N GLY A 29 -8.76 -22.61 10.75
CA GLY A 29 -8.19 -22.66 9.42
C GLY A 29 -6.69 -22.82 9.60
N THR A 30 -6.06 -23.77 8.90
CA THR A 30 -4.61 -23.94 8.94
C THR A 30 -3.95 -22.59 8.65
N ALA A 31 -3.32 -21.99 9.65
CA ALA A 31 -2.71 -20.67 9.52
C ALA A 31 -1.73 -20.69 8.34
N ARG A 32 -2.01 -19.90 7.30
CA ARG A 32 -1.12 -19.80 6.15
C ARG A 32 0.06 -18.93 6.57
N LEU A 33 1.21 -19.57 6.77
CA LEU A 33 2.45 -18.89 7.14
C LEU A 33 3.18 -18.38 5.89
N LEU A 34 3.75 -17.19 5.98
CA LEU A 34 4.70 -16.67 5.01
C LEU A 34 5.97 -17.53 5.00
N ARG A 35 6.41 -17.90 3.80
CA ARG A 35 7.66 -18.63 3.56
C ARG A 35 8.43 -17.96 2.43
N VAL A 36 9.74 -18.19 2.37
CA VAL A 36 10.54 -17.78 1.20
C VAL A 36 9.93 -18.43 -0.05
N GLY A 37 9.84 -17.65 -1.12
CA GLY A 37 9.18 -17.99 -2.38
C GLY A 37 7.69 -17.62 -2.43
N ALA A 38 7.05 -17.32 -1.30
CA ALA A 38 5.64 -16.92 -1.28
C ALA A 38 5.43 -15.59 -1.99
N VAL A 39 4.38 -15.54 -2.82
CA VAL A 39 4.00 -14.38 -3.63
C VAL A 39 2.66 -13.85 -3.13
N LEU A 40 2.59 -12.54 -2.90
CA LEU A 40 1.38 -11.81 -2.54
C LEU A 40 1.11 -10.76 -3.62
N ARG A 41 -0.17 -10.53 -3.94
CA ARG A 41 -0.58 -9.69 -5.07
C ARG A 41 -1.80 -8.83 -4.76
N GLU A 42 -1.88 -7.70 -5.42
CA GLU A 42 -3.06 -6.82 -5.43
C GLU A 42 -3.14 -6.07 -6.76
N SER A 43 -4.34 -5.93 -7.29
CA SER A 43 -4.61 -5.13 -8.49
C SER A 43 -5.28 -3.82 -8.13
N ARG A 44 -4.90 -2.73 -8.80
CA ARG A 44 -5.57 -1.43 -8.69
C ARG A 44 -5.60 -0.72 -10.04
N ARG A 45 -6.75 -0.13 -10.35
CA ARG A 45 -6.89 0.85 -11.43
C ARG A 45 -6.74 2.26 -10.88
N PHE A 46 -5.83 3.05 -11.45
CA PHE A 46 -5.61 4.43 -11.00
C PHE A 46 -6.48 5.40 -11.79
N SER A 47 -7.24 6.22 -11.07
CA SER A 47 -8.09 7.27 -11.64
C SER A 47 -7.38 8.63 -11.68
N GLU A 48 -7.91 9.56 -12.46
CA GLU A 48 -7.48 10.97 -12.42
C GLU A 48 -7.57 11.55 -10.99
N SER A 49 -8.59 11.15 -10.22
CA SER A 49 -8.76 11.60 -8.84
C SER A 49 -7.65 11.11 -7.91
N ASP A 50 -7.06 9.93 -8.19
CA ASP A 50 -5.91 9.43 -7.42
C ASP A 50 -4.66 10.27 -7.71
N VAL A 51 -4.44 10.60 -8.98
CA VAL A 51 -3.32 11.44 -9.43
C VAL A 51 -3.39 12.84 -8.80
N VAL A 52 -4.58 13.47 -8.81
CA VAL A 52 -4.80 14.77 -8.16
C VAL A 52 -4.54 14.68 -6.66
N ARG A 53 -5.18 13.76 -5.94
CA ARG A 53 -4.98 13.61 -4.48
C ARG A 53 -3.52 13.33 -4.12
N TYR A 54 -2.83 12.52 -4.91
CA TYR A 54 -1.42 12.24 -4.67
C TYR A 54 -0.55 13.48 -4.86
N SER A 55 -0.83 14.30 -5.87
CA SER A 55 -0.11 15.56 -6.08
C SER A 55 -0.32 16.57 -4.95
N GLU A 56 -1.52 16.63 -4.39
CA GLU A 56 -1.82 17.51 -3.24
C GLU A 56 -1.00 17.11 -2.01
N VAL A 57 -0.81 15.81 -1.77
CA VAL A 57 -0.06 15.31 -0.61
C VAL A 57 1.45 15.30 -0.83
N SER A 58 1.90 15.01 -2.06
CA SER A 58 3.32 14.88 -2.39
C SER A 58 3.97 16.19 -2.82
N GLY A 59 3.18 17.15 -3.31
CA GLY A 59 3.66 18.36 -3.95
C GLY A 59 4.15 18.15 -5.39
N ASP A 60 4.07 16.94 -5.94
CA ASP A 60 4.49 16.65 -7.32
C ASP A 60 3.40 17.06 -8.32
N CYS A 61 3.50 18.31 -8.77
CA CYS A 61 2.62 18.92 -9.76
C CYS A 61 3.21 18.90 -11.18
N ASN A 62 4.08 17.94 -11.52
CA ASN A 62 4.67 17.86 -12.86
C ASN A 62 3.56 17.75 -13.93
N PRO A 63 3.54 18.62 -14.97
CA PRO A 63 2.48 18.64 -15.99
C PRO A 63 2.23 17.32 -16.72
N VAL A 64 3.21 16.41 -16.76
CA VAL A 64 3.05 15.07 -17.36
C VAL A 64 1.92 14.24 -16.73
N HIS A 65 1.49 14.60 -15.52
CA HIS A 65 0.39 13.94 -14.80
C HIS A 65 -0.98 14.56 -15.09
N PHE A 66 -1.04 15.77 -15.66
CA PHE A 66 -2.27 16.59 -15.73
C PHE A 66 -2.64 17.08 -17.12
N ASP A 67 -1.69 17.15 -18.04
CA ASP A 67 -1.89 17.71 -19.37
C ASP A 67 -1.51 16.66 -20.44
N ASP A 68 -2.51 16.18 -21.18
CA ASP A 68 -2.32 15.20 -22.25
C ASP A 68 -1.46 15.73 -23.41
N ALA A 69 -1.58 17.02 -23.73
CA ALA A 69 -0.77 17.63 -24.79
C ALA A 69 0.67 17.73 -24.33
N PHE A 70 0.92 18.18 -23.10
CA PHE A 70 2.28 18.24 -22.54
C PHE A 70 2.90 16.85 -22.47
N ALA A 71 2.18 15.86 -21.93
CA ALA A 71 2.65 14.50 -21.80
C ALA A 71 3.05 13.88 -23.15
N ARG A 72 2.23 14.05 -24.20
CA ARG A 72 2.51 13.50 -25.54
C ARG A 72 3.63 14.27 -26.25
N THR A 73 3.53 15.59 -26.30
CA THR A 73 4.35 16.41 -27.20
C THR A 73 5.69 16.82 -26.61
N VAL A 74 5.75 17.04 -25.30
CA VAL A 74 6.96 17.51 -24.61
C VAL A 74 7.69 16.35 -23.94
N ALA A 75 6.95 15.45 -23.29
CA ALA A 75 7.54 14.35 -22.52
C ALA A 75 7.63 13.02 -23.28
N GLY A 76 7.02 12.90 -24.47
CA GLY A 76 7.09 11.70 -25.30
C GLY A 76 6.28 10.51 -24.78
N PHE A 77 5.25 10.76 -23.96
CA PHE A 77 4.33 9.72 -23.49
C PHE A 77 3.14 9.59 -24.44
N ASP A 78 3.24 8.67 -25.41
CA ASP A 78 2.25 8.50 -26.48
C ASP A 78 0.84 8.15 -25.98
N GLY A 79 0.69 7.57 -24.79
CA GLY A 79 -0.61 7.30 -24.17
C GLY A 79 -1.27 8.49 -23.46
N GLY A 80 -0.61 9.66 -23.38
CA GLY A 80 -1.13 10.83 -22.65
C GLY A 80 -0.62 10.90 -21.21
N ARG A 81 -1.46 11.42 -20.32
CA ARG A 81 -1.15 11.60 -18.89
C ARG A 81 -0.72 10.30 -18.24
N VAL A 82 0.39 10.36 -17.51
CA VAL A 82 0.95 9.22 -16.78
C VAL A 82 0.67 9.33 -15.28
N VAL A 83 0.52 8.20 -14.61
CA VAL A 83 0.43 8.13 -13.14
C VAL A 83 1.82 8.38 -12.54
N HIS A 84 1.91 9.07 -11.40
CA HIS A 84 3.17 9.21 -10.67
C HIS A 84 3.78 7.83 -10.38
N GLY A 85 5.04 7.61 -10.75
CA GLY A 85 5.73 6.34 -10.49
C GLY A 85 5.72 5.98 -9.01
N MET A 86 5.87 6.97 -8.12
CA MET A 86 5.81 6.77 -6.67
C MET A 86 4.40 6.42 -6.17
N LEU A 87 3.34 6.91 -6.81
CA LEU A 87 1.96 6.48 -6.53
C LEU A 87 1.77 5.00 -6.91
N VAL A 88 2.29 4.57 -8.06
CA VAL A 88 2.27 3.15 -8.45
C VAL A 88 3.05 2.29 -7.45
N ALA A 89 4.25 2.73 -7.06
CA ALA A 89 5.09 2.02 -6.08
C ALA A 89 4.46 1.94 -4.67
N SER A 90 3.50 2.82 -4.34
CA SER A 90 2.76 2.78 -3.07
C SER A 90 1.91 1.51 -2.89
N LEU A 91 1.70 0.74 -3.96
CA LEU A 91 1.03 -0.57 -3.86
C LEU A 91 1.86 -1.58 -3.05
N PHE A 92 3.19 -1.54 -3.09
CA PHE A 92 4.02 -2.51 -2.34
C PHE A 92 3.80 -2.45 -0.81
N PRO A 93 3.87 -1.28 -0.14
CA PRO A 93 3.50 -1.19 1.27
C PRO A 93 2.02 -1.49 1.52
N SER A 94 1.12 -1.21 0.57
CA SER A 94 -0.30 -1.57 0.70
C SER A 94 -0.50 -3.09 0.77
N VAL A 95 0.08 -3.85 -0.17
CA VAL A 95 0.04 -5.31 -0.18
C VAL A 95 0.59 -5.86 1.14
N ILE A 96 1.80 -5.43 1.53
CA ILE A 96 2.47 -5.94 2.73
C ILE A 96 1.68 -5.60 4.00
N ALA A 97 1.23 -4.36 4.17
CA ALA A 97 0.51 -3.94 5.37
C ALA A 97 -0.87 -4.61 5.49
N SER A 98 -1.51 -4.93 4.37
CA SER A 98 -2.80 -5.62 4.37
C SER A 98 -2.72 -7.07 4.86
N HIS A 99 -1.58 -7.73 4.64
CA HIS A 99 -1.32 -9.08 5.14
C HIS A 99 -0.67 -9.09 6.53
N PHE A 100 0.10 -8.04 6.86
CA PHE A 100 0.85 -7.90 8.10
C PHE A 100 0.63 -6.53 8.74
N PRO A 101 -0.50 -6.28 9.40
CA PRO A 101 -0.73 -5.03 10.11
C PRO A 101 0.39 -4.73 11.11
N GLY A 102 0.94 -3.51 11.07
CA GLY A 102 2.10 -3.13 11.88
C GLY A 102 3.47 -3.48 11.28
N ALA A 103 3.51 -3.90 10.00
CA ALA A 103 4.74 -3.98 9.23
C ALA A 103 5.44 -2.62 9.17
N ALA A 104 6.73 -2.60 9.50
CA ALA A 104 7.58 -1.43 9.35
C ALA A 104 8.41 -1.55 8.07
N TYR A 105 8.33 -0.55 7.19
CA TYR A 105 9.12 -0.48 5.97
C TYR A 105 10.51 0.07 6.29
N VAL A 106 11.56 -0.67 5.96
CA VAL A 106 12.95 -0.30 6.27
C VAL A 106 13.64 0.34 5.07
N SER A 107 13.48 -0.25 3.89
CA SER A 107 14.05 0.28 2.66
C SER A 107 13.28 -0.20 1.43
N GLN A 108 13.40 0.57 0.35
CA GLN A 108 12.86 0.25 -0.97
C GLN A 108 13.88 0.71 -2.03
N THR A 109 14.18 -0.15 -3.00
CA THR A 109 14.77 0.28 -4.29
C THR A 109 13.69 0.32 -5.35
N LEU A 110 13.80 1.20 -6.34
CA LEU A 110 12.83 1.32 -7.44
C LEU A 110 13.55 1.56 -8.76
N THR A 111 13.10 0.90 -9.80
CA THR A 111 13.41 1.20 -11.21
C THR A 111 12.10 1.32 -11.97
N PHE A 112 11.86 2.49 -12.56
CA PHE A 112 10.70 2.75 -13.41
C PHE A 112 11.06 2.39 -14.86
N LYS A 113 10.43 1.35 -15.41
CA LYS A 113 10.77 0.76 -16.70
C LYS A 113 9.91 1.30 -17.84
N LEU A 114 8.62 1.45 -17.57
CA LEU A 114 7.60 1.86 -18.53
C LEU A 114 6.61 2.80 -17.84
N PRO A 115 6.00 3.74 -18.59
CA PRO A 115 4.94 4.58 -18.04
C PRO A 115 3.69 3.75 -17.70
N VAL A 116 2.95 4.20 -16.70
CA VAL A 116 1.59 3.73 -16.41
C VAL A 116 0.65 4.86 -16.76
N TYR A 117 -0.34 4.62 -17.60
CA TYR A 117 -1.30 5.64 -18.00
C TYR A 117 -2.48 5.70 -17.06
N VAL A 118 -3.09 6.88 -16.96
CA VAL A 118 -4.31 7.03 -16.15
C VAL A 118 -5.42 6.14 -16.72
N GLY A 119 -6.06 5.37 -15.85
CA GLY A 119 -7.06 4.38 -16.24
C GLY A 119 -6.49 2.97 -16.44
N ASP A 120 -5.17 2.77 -16.48
CA ASP A 120 -4.57 1.44 -16.53
C ASP A 120 -4.84 0.66 -15.24
N GLU A 121 -5.00 -0.66 -15.38
CA GLU A 121 -4.98 -1.59 -14.26
C GLU A 121 -3.54 -2.07 -14.02
N VAL A 122 -3.12 -1.98 -12.76
CA VAL A 122 -1.78 -2.35 -12.33
C VAL A 122 -1.87 -3.52 -11.35
N LEU A 123 -1.16 -4.60 -11.63
CA LEU A 123 -0.95 -5.73 -10.73
C LEU A 123 0.38 -5.52 -9.98
N ALA A 124 0.31 -5.30 -8.68
CA ALA A 124 1.47 -5.31 -7.80
C ALA A 124 1.73 -6.73 -7.26
N GLU A 125 2.99 -7.12 -7.24
CA GLU A 125 3.49 -8.38 -6.73
C GLU A 125 4.63 -8.15 -5.73
N VAL A 126 4.55 -8.78 -4.56
CA VAL A 126 5.67 -8.88 -3.62
C VAL A 126 5.97 -10.35 -3.35
N GLN A 127 7.22 -10.76 -3.58
CA GLN A 127 7.66 -12.14 -3.37
C GLN A 127 8.74 -12.19 -2.30
N ALA A 128 8.51 -12.97 -1.23
CA ALA A 128 9.46 -13.10 -0.14
C ALA A 128 10.72 -13.84 -0.61
N THR A 129 11.88 -13.20 -0.59
CA THR A 129 13.15 -13.81 -1.01
C THR A 129 14.05 -14.16 0.16
N TYR A 130 13.84 -13.52 1.31
CA TYR A 130 14.62 -13.74 2.51
C TYR A 130 13.78 -13.52 3.75
N LEU A 131 13.97 -14.36 4.75
CA LEU A 131 13.28 -14.29 6.04
C LEU A 131 14.24 -14.68 7.14
N ARG A 132 14.32 -13.85 8.19
CA ARG A 132 14.97 -14.22 9.44
C ARG A 132 14.21 -13.68 10.64
N GLN A 133 14.39 -14.34 11.79
CA GLN A 133 13.96 -13.76 13.06
C GLN A 133 14.80 -12.52 13.38
N TYR A 134 14.15 -11.49 13.90
CA TYR A 134 14.75 -10.23 14.34
C TYR A 134 14.10 -9.80 15.66
N LYS A 135 14.78 -10.07 16.78
CA LYS A 135 14.21 -9.97 18.13
C LYS A 135 12.93 -10.83 18.24
N ASN A 136 11.81 -10.24 18.66
CA ASN A 136 10.48 -10.86 18.72
C ASN A 136 9.63 -10.64 17.46
N LYS A 137 10.27 -10.22 16.35
CA LYS A 137 9.64 -9.95 15.04
C LYS A 137 10.40 -10.70 13.95
N TYR A 138 10.08 -10.43 12.69
CA TYR A 138 10.75 -11.00 11.53
C TYR A 138 11.21 -9.92 10.59
N MET A 139 12.44 -10.04 10.09
CA MET A 139 12.94 -9.22 8.99
C MET A 139 12.75 -10.00 7.70
N VAL A 140 12.07 -9.39 6.74
CA VAL A 140 11.74 -10.03 5.45
C VAL A 140 12.17 -9.11 4.32
N LYS A 141 12.84 -9.68 3.32
CA LYS A 141 13.07 -9.02 2.03
C LYS A 141 12.08 -9.54 1.01
N PHE A 142 11.59 -8.64 0.18
CA PHE A 142 10.72 -8.95 -0.95
C PHE A 142 11.33 -8.41 -2.23
N THR A 143 11.25 -9.19 -3.32
CA THR A 143 11.25 -8.58 -4.65
C THR A 143 9.89 -7.95 -4.87
N THR A 144 9.86 -6.78 -5.49
CA THR A 144 8.64 -5.98 -5.72
C THR A 144 8.51 -5.67 -7.20
N LYS A 145 7.36 -5.97 -7.81
CA LYS A 145 7.12 -5.76 -9.24
C LYS A 145 5.70 -5.25 -9.48
N CYS A 146 5.54 -4.32 -10.41
CA CYS A 146 4.24 -3.93 -10.94
C CYS A 146 4.16 -4.26 -12.42
N PHE A 147 3.00 -4.73 -12.85
CA PHE A 147 2.69 -5.09 -14.24
C PHE A 147 1.40 -4.41 -14.71
N THR A 148 1.24 -4.19 -16.02
CA THR A 148 -0.01 -3.76 -16.66
C THR A 148 -0.59 -4.85 -17.56
N ASN A 149 -1.69 -4.58 -18.26
CA ASN A 149 -2.56 -5.51 -19.03
C ASN A 149 -1.86 -6.49 -20.01
N GLU A 150 -0.58 -6.29 -20.34
CA GLU A 150 0.21 -7.16 -21.23
C GLU A 150 1.35 -7.90 -20.51
N ASP A 151 1.28 -8.04 -19.18
CA ASP A 151 2.38 -8.48 -18.32
C ASP A 151 3.66 -7.61 -18.48
N SER A 152 3.48 -6.39 -18.98
CA SER A 152 4.54 -5.40 -19.15
C SER A 152 5.04 -4.95 -17.78
N LEU A 153 6.30 -5.25 -17.46
CA LEU A 153 6.93 -4.82 -16.22
C LEU A 153 7.14 -3.31 -16.20
N VAL A 154 6.37 -2.60 -15.38
CA VAL A 154 6.39 -1.13 -15.31
C VAL A 154 7.27 -0.58 -14.19
N VAL A 155 7.33 -1.28 -13.05
CA VAL A 155 8.17 -0.93 -11.90
C VAL A 155 8.76 -2.20 -11.29
N GLU A 156 10.05 -2.17 -10.94
CA GLU A 156 10.67 -3.25 -10.17
C GLU A 156 11.58 -2.72 -9.05
N GLY A 157 11.89 -3.58 -8.09
CA GLY A 157 12.83 -3.29 -7.02
C GLY A 157 12.81 -4.33 -5.91
N GLU A 158 13.35 -3.93 -4.75
CA GLU A 158 13.37 -4.75 -3.55
C GLU A 158 12.92 -3.94 -2.32
N ALA A 159 12.11 -4.56 -1.49
CA ALA A 159 11.67 -4.04 -0.20
C ALA A 159 12.32 -4.80 0.95
N THR A 160 12.76 -4.11 1.99
CA THR A 160 13.08 -4.72 3.29
C THR A 160 12.08 -4.23 4.32
N THR A 161 11.52 -5.16 5.09
CA THR A 161 10.52 -4.85 6.12
C THR A 161 10.80 -5.59 7.43
N ILE A 162 10.19 -5.10 8.50
CA ILE A 162 10.09 -5.80 9.79
C ILE A 162 8.60 -6.06 10.06
N ILE A 163 8.19 -7.32 10.07
CA ILE A 163 6.79 -7.74 10.30
C ILE A 163 6.61 -8.38 11.68
N PRO A 164 5.45 -8.21 12.34
CA PRO A 164 5.24 -8.71 13.70
C PRO A 164 5.01 -10.23 13.77
N THR A 165 4.50 -10.84 12.69
CA THR A 165 4.18 -12.27 12.61
C THR A 165 4.38 -12.78 11.19
N LEU A 166 4.53 -14.10 11.03
CA LEU A 166 4.52 -14.77 9.73
C LEU A 166 3.12 -15.22 9.31
N THR A 167 2.14 -15.17 10.21
CA THR A 167 0.76 -15.53 9.89
C THR A 167 0.15 -14.50 8.95
N LEU A 168 -0.37 -14.96 7.81
CA LEU A 168 -1.10 -14.11 6.88
C LEU A 168 -2.51 -13.82 7.44
N CYS A 169 -2.92 -12.55 7.42
CA CYS A 169 -4.23 -12.12 7.93
C CYS A 169 -5.35 -12.08 6.87
N LYS A 170 -5.07 -12.50 5.63
CA LYS A 170 -6.02 -12.59 4.50
C LYS A 170 -6.03 -14.01 3.96
#